data_AF-A0A3L7XHR2-F1
#
_entry.id   AF-A0A3L7XHR2-F1
#
_cell.length_a   1.000
_cell.length_b   1.000
_cell.length_c   1.000
_cell.angle_alpha   90.00
_cell.angle_beta   90.00
_cell.angle_gamma   90.00
#
_symmetry.space_group_name_H-M   'P 1'
#
loop_
_entity.id
_entity.type
_entity.pdbx_description
1 polymer ?
#
loop_
_entity_poly.entity_id
_entity_poly.type
_entity_poly.pdbx_seq_one_letter_code
_entity_poly.pdbx_strand_id
1 'polypeptide(L)'
;MTTPEVPQRFFVEFDPAPEGGEACPVAFEDDPVIILFFQSWAYSIEFGGTHELAQAAQYLKTRQKIDLRPLFKYADRDIETANDQREMDRSWQPAADLATCARAVAEAWAAPDDTLAPLIQGYAHLAPRLLELAAMCDWATARDARVRMTFLLETPEARTSRPAGY
;
A
#
# COMPACT_ATOMS: atom_id res chain seq x y z
N MET A 1 -3.02 -30.71 -9.83
CA MET A 1 -3.56 -29.97 -8.67
C MET A 1 -3.19 -28.52 -8.91
N THR A 2 -4.13 -27.71 -9.37
CA THR A 2 -3.95 -26.26 -9.55
C THR A 2 -4.02 -25.65 -8.16
N THR A 3 -2.92 -25.06 -7.68
CA THR A 3 -2.93 -24.26 -6.45
C THR A 3 -4.05 -23.22 -6.60
N PRO A 4 -4.97 -23.07 -5.64
CA PRO A 4 -5.97 -22.00 -5.73
C PRO A 4 -5.22 -20.68 -5.85
N GLU A 5 -5.45 -19.99 -6.97
CA GLU A 5 -4.89 -18.67 -7.23
C GLU A 5 -5.48 -17.72 -6.18
N VAL A 6 -4.64 -17.27 -5.25
CA VAL A 6 -5.08 -16.28 -4.25
C VAL A 6 -5.45 -15.02 -5.02
N PRO A 7 -6.68 -14.50 -4.89
CA PRO A 7 -7.08 -13.31 -5.62
C PRO A 7 -6.15 -12.16 -5.26
N GLN A 8 -5.55 -11.53 -6.26
CA GLN A 8 -4.76 -10.32 -6.03
C GLN A 8 -5.69 -9.23 -5.48
N ARG A 9 -5.41 -8.75 -4.27
CA ARG A 9 -6.23 -7.75 -3.55
C ARG A 9 -5.61 -6.37 -3.48
N PHE A 10 -4.35 -6.24 -3.90
CA PHE A 10 -3.62 -4.99 -3.91
C PHE A 10 -2.91 -4.83 -5.25
N PHE A 11 -3.02 -3.63 -5.81
CA PHE A 11 -2.62 -3.32 -7.16
C PHE A 11 -1.78 -2.05 -7.20
N VAL A 12 -0.76 -2.06 -8.04
CA VAL A 12 0.09 -0.91 -8.35
C VAL A 12 -0.11 -0.61 -9.84
N GLU A 13 -0.58 0.59 -10.13
CA GLU A 13 -0.95 1.05 -11.47
C GLU A 13 -0.06 2.21 -11.88
N PHE A 14 0.16 2.37 -13.19
CA PHE A 14 1.06 3.37 -13.76
C PHE A 14 0.35 4.22 -14.82
N ASP A 15 0.65 5.52 -14.86
CA ASP A 15 0.12 6.48 -15.84
C ASP A 15 1.24 7.42 -16.34
N PRO A 16 1.52 7.51 -17.66
CA PRO A 16 0.87 6.74 -18.71
C PRO A 16 1.13 5.24 -18.58
N ALA A 17 0.20 4.44 -19.09
CA ALA A 17 0.47 3.01 -19.27
C ALA A 17 1.71 2.84 -20.16
N PRO A 18 2.63 1.91 -19.83
CA PRO A 18 3.87 1.74 -20.56
C PRO A 18 3.63 1.47 -22.06
N GLU A 19 4.37 2.21 -22.90
CA GLU A 19 4.29 2.09 -24.36
C GLU A 19 4.71 0.69 -24.82
N GLY A 20 4.05 0.17 -25.86
CA GLY A 20 4.40 -1.12 -26.46
C GLY A 20 4.09 -2.36 -25.59
N GLY A 21 3.35 -2.19 -24.49
CA GLY A 21 2.98 -3.30 -23.60
C GLY A 21 4.10 -3.75 -22.66
N GLU A 22 5.12 -2.93 -22.45
CA GLU A 22 6.20 -3.21 -21.50
C GLU A 22 5.66 -3.24 -20.05
N ALA A 23 5.37 -4.42 -19.51
CA ALA A 23 4.97 -4.53 -18.11
C ALA A 23 6.14 -4.20 -17.16
N CYS A 24 5.83 -3.67 -15.97
CA CYS A 24 6.83 -3.56 -14.90
C CYS A 24 7.41 -4.96 -14.61
N PRO A 25 8.73 -5.15 -14.67
CA PRO A 25 9.34 -6.46 -14.46
C PRO A 25 9.40 -6.87 -12.98
N VAL A 26 9.08 -5.94 -12.08
CA VAL A 26 9.04 -6.16 -10.65
C VAL A 26 7.65 -6.65 -10.27
N ALA A 27 7.59 -7.76 -9.54
CA ALA A 27 6.37 -8.29 -8.94
C ALA A 27 6.58 -8.44 -7.42
N PHE A 28 5.48 -8.49 -6.67
CA PHE A 28 5.57 -8.86 -5.27
C PHE A 28 5.89 -10.35 -5.15
N GLU A 29 6.87 -10.72 -4.32
CA GLU A 29 7.23 -12.14 -4.12
C GLU A 29 6.33 -12.86 -3.10
N ASP A 30 5.48 -12.13 -2.37
CA ASP A 30 4.51 -12.65 -1.39
C ASP A 30 3.29 -11.71 -1.35
N ASP A 31 2.32 -11.99 -0.47
CA ASP A 31 1.09 -11.20 -0.33
C ASP A 31 1.37 -9.71 -0.01
N PRO A 32 1.06 -8.79 -0.94
CA PRO A 32 1.21 -7.35 -0.70
C PRO A 32 0.14 -6.74 0.21
N VAL A 33 -0.88 -7.51 0.62
CA VAL A 33 -1.94 -7.02 1.53
C VAL A 33 -1.37 -6.51 2.86
N ILE A 34 -0.18 -6.96 3.28
CA ILE A 34 0.48 -6.39 4.47
C ILE A 34 0.77 -4.88 4.32
N ILE A 35 1.00 -4.37 3.10
CA ILE A 35 1.14 -2.94 2.83
C ILE A 35 -0.19 -2.24 3.13
N LEU A 36 -1.30 -2.76 2.61
CA LEU A 36 -2.64 -2.24 2.86
C LEU A 36 -2.99 -2.28 4.35
N PHE A 37 -2.63 -3.36 5.04
CA PHE A 37 -2.84 -3.52 6.47
C PHE A 37 -2.08 -2.46 7.27
N PHE A 38 -0.80 -2.23 6.95
CA PHE A 38 -0.02 -1.15 7.54
C PHE A 38 -0.62 0.23 7.24
N GLN A 39 -0.98 0.51 5.98
CA GLN A 39 -1.59 1.78 5.57
C GLN A 39 -2.87 2.08 6.35
N SER A 40 -3.74 1.08 6.51
CA SER A 40 -5.01 1.22 7.23
C SER A 40 -4.81 1.60 8.70
N TRP A 41 -3.87 0.94 9.39
CA TRP A 41 -3.54 1.28 10.77
C TRP A 41 -2.78 2.59 10.91
N ALA A 42 -1.84 2.86 10.02
CA ALA A 42 -1.09 4.11 10.01
C ALA A 42 -2.01 5.32 9.76
N TYR A 43 -3.02 5.20 8.91
CA TYR A 43 -4.03 6.24 8.71
C TYR A 43 -4.91 6.43 9.96
N SER A 44 -5.23 5.35 10.68
CA SER A 44 -6.06 5.39 11.88
C SER A 44 -5.47 6.21 13.04
N ILE A 45 -4.17 6.51 13.02
CA ILE A 45 -3.51 7.38 14.01
C ILE A 45 -4.22 8.72 14.13
N GLU A 46 -4.68 9.27 13.00
CA GLU A 46 -5.34 10.58 12.95
C GLU A 46 -6.66 10.58 13.75
N PHE A 47 -7.15 9.39 14.11
CA PHE A 47 -8.38 9.15 14.87
C PHE A 47 -8.12 8.51 16.23
N GLY A 48 -6.86 8.47 16.70
CA GLY A 48 -6.50 7.94 18.02
C GLY A 48 -6.33 6.42 18.10
N GLY A 49 -6.01 5.76 16.98
CA GLY A 49 -5.77 4.31 16.94
C GLY A 49 -4.69 3.84 17.93
N THR A 50 -4.96 2.74 18.63
CA THR A 50 -4.08 2.17 19.67
C THR A 50 -3.31 0.92 19.22
N HIS A 51 -3.54 0.44 18.01
CA HIS A 51 -2.86 -0.74 17.44
C HIS A 51 -1.35 -0.53 17.34
N GLU A 52 -0.52 -1.58 17.51
CA GLU A 52 0.94 -1.42 17.50
C GLU A 52 1.47 -0.81 16.18
N LEU A 53 0.90 -1.17 15.03
CA LEU A 53 1.26 -0.56 13.74
C LEU A 53 0.90 0.93 13.64
N ALA A 54 -0.17 1.38 14.30
CA ALA A 54 -0.50 2.80 14.39
C ALA A 54 0.55 3.52 15.26
N GLN A 55 0.94 2.92 16.38
CA GLN A 55 2.02 3.47 17.22
C GLN A 55 3.36 3.50 16.47
N ALA A 56 3.67 2.46 15.69
CA ALA A 56 4.87 2.38 14.86
C ALA A 56 4.88 3.50 13.82
N ALA A 57 3.80 3.69 13.05
CA ALA A 57 3.72 4.77 12.08
C ALA A 57 3.80 6.17 12.73
N GLN A 58 3.23 6.36 13.92
CA GLN A 58 3.38 7.61 14.67
C GLN A 58 4.83 7.85 15.10
N TYR A 59 5.53 6.80 15.52
CA TYR A 59 6.94 6.85 15.84
C TYR A 59 7.79 7.23 14.62
N LEU A 60 7.59 6.56 13.47
CA LEU A 60 8.28 6.87 12.21
C LEU A 60 8.07 8.34 11.79
N LYS A 61 6.83 8.82 11.86
CA LYS A 61 6.47 10.21 11.52
C LYS A 61 7.11 11.24 12.47
N THR A 62 7.04 11.00 13.77
CA THR A 62 7.42 12.02 14.78
C THR A 62 8.88 11.98 15.22
N ARG A 63 9.46 10.78 15.31
CA ARG A 63 10.83 10.57 15.80
C ARG A 63 11.81 10.44 14.65
N GLN A 64 11.49 9.64 13.64
CA GLN A 64 12.36 9.46 12.47
C GLN A 64 12.09 10.46 11.34
N LYS A 65 11.03 11.29 11.47
CA LYS A 65 10.67 12.36 10.52
C LYS A 65 10.39 11.85 9.10
N ILE A 66 9.95 10.60 8.98
CA ILE A 66 9.55 10.02 7.70
C ILE A 66 8.21 10.63 7.28
N ASP A 67 8.15 11.14 6.05
CA ASP A 67 6.90 11.63 5.46
C ASP A 67 6.07 10.44 4.96
N LEU A 68 5.06 10.05 5.74
CA LEU A 68 4.17 8.92 5.41
C LEU A 68 3.04 9.29 4.43
N ARG A 69 2.88 10.57 4.06
CA ARG A 69 1.77 11.01 3.19
C ARG A 69 1.69 10.25 1.85
N PRO A 70 2.80 9.89 1.18
CA PRO A 70 2.73 9.10 -0.05
C PRO A 70 2.08 7.71 0.14
N LEU A 71 2.30 7.08 1.30
CA LEU A 71 1.67 5.79 1.62
C LEU A 71 0.17 5.92 1.89
N PHE A 72 -0.35 7.11 2.21
CA PHE A 72 -1.77 7.32 2.48
C PHE A 72 -2.61 7.63 1.22
N LYS A 73 -1.97 7.69 0.04
CA LYS A 73 -2.65 7.87 -1.24
C LYS A 73 -2.94 6.51 -1.88
N TYR A 74 -4.01 5.88 -1.41
CA TYR A 74 -4.53 4.61 -1.92
C TYR A 74 -6.06 4.67 -1.98
N ALA A 75 -6.67 3.89 -2.89
CA ALA A 75 -8.11 3.93 -3.10
C ALA A 75 -8.72 2.53 -3.27
N ASP A 76 -9.97 2.38 -2.83
CA ASP A 76 -10.76 1.19 -3.11
C ASP A 76 -11.12 1.16 -4.61
N ARG A 77 -10.97 0.00 -5.25
CA ARG A 77 -11.42 -0.21 -6.63
C ARG A 77 -12.93 -0.33 -6.74
N ASP A 78 -13.61 -0.63 -5.63
CA ASP A 78 -15.06 -0.70 -5.59
C ASP A 78 -15.69 0.68 -5.51
N ILE A 79 -15.88 1.31 -6.67
CA ILE A 79 -16.46 2.66 -6.76
C ILE A 79 -17.99 2.55 -6.65
N GLU A 80 -18.52 2.82 -5.46
CA GLU A 80 -19.97 2.87 -5.22
C GLU A 80 -20.52 4.30 -5.35
N THR A 81 -19.69 5.31 -5.08
CA THR A 81 -20.11 6.72 -5.01
C THR A 81 -19.22 7.65 -5.83
N ALA A 82 -19.73 8.84 -6.11
CA ALA A 82 -18.94 9.92 -6.70
C ALA A 82 -17.79 10.38 -5.79
N ASN A 83 -17.83 10.08 -4.49
CA ASN A 83 -16.72 10.35 -3.59
C ASN A 83 -15.58 9.36 -3.81
N ASP A 84 -15.90 8.08 -3.96
CA ASP A 84 -14.91 7.01 -4.19
C ASP A 84 -14.19 7.25 -5.53
N GLN A 85 -14.91 7.67 -6.55
CA GLN A 85 -14.29 8.09 -7.82
C GLN A 85 -13.29 9.23 -7.64
N ARG A 86 -13.62 10.24 -6.82
CA ARG A 86 -12.69 11.36 -6.56
C ARG A 86 -11.44 10.90 -5.81
N GLU A 87 -11.58 9.99 -4.85
CA GLU A 87 -10.43 9.42 -4.14
C GLU A 87 -9.57 8.53 -5.07
N MET A 88 -10.21 7.77 -5.97
CA MET A 88 -9.54 7.02 -7.04
C MET A 88 -8.73 7.92 -7.98
N ASP A 89 -9.26 9.09 -8.35
CA ASP A 89 -8.56 10.04 -9.20
C ASP A 89 -7.41 10.75 -8.46
N ARG A 90 -7.60 11.04 -7.16
CA ARG A 90 -6.63 11.73 -6.31
C ARG A 90 -5.46 10.87 -5.87
N SER A 91 -5.61 9.54 -5.89
CA SER A 91 -4.56 8.62 -5.45
C SER A 91 -3.41 8.46 -6.45
N TRP A 92 -3.54 9.01 -7.67
CA TRP A 92 -2.39 9.18 -8.56
C TRP A 92 -1.36 10.13 -7.95
N GLN A 93 -0.08 9.71 -7.92
CA GLN A 93 0.99 10.46 -7.28
C GLN A 93 2.34 10.30 -8.00
N PRO A 94 3.31 11.19 -7.76
CA PRO A 94 4.68 11.01 -8.25
C PRO A 94 5.29 9.70 -7.71
N ALA A 95 5.84 8.89 -8.60
CA ALA A 95 6.41 7.60 -8.21
C ALA A 95 7.64 7.75 -7.30
N ALA A 96 8.49 8.75 -7.55
CA ALA A 96 9.69 9.02 -6.76
C ALA A 96 9.38 9.30 -5.27
N ASP A 97 8.28 10.01 -4.99
CA ASP A 97 7.86 10.33 -3.62
C ASP A 97 7.45 9.05 -2.87
N LEU A 98 6.67 8.18 -3.52
CA LEU A 98 6.27 6.89 -2.96
C LEU A 98 7.47 5.97 -2.76
N ALA A 99 8.40 5.92 -3.72
CA ALA A 99 9.62 5.13 -3.61
C ALA A 99 10.48 5.55 -2.42
N THR A 100 10.63 6.86 -2.21
CA THR A 100 11.40 7.43 -1.10
C THR A 100 10.75 7.08 0.25
N CYS A 101 9.44 7.27 0.35
CA CYS A 101 8.68 6.92 1.55
C CYS A 101 8.77 5.42 1.86
N ALA A 102 8.55 4.56 0.86
CA ALA A 102 8.54 3.11 1.04
C ALA A 102 9.91 2.58 1.51
N ARG A 103 11.01 3.07 0.92
CA ARG A 103 12.37 2.71 1.38
C ARG A 103 12.64 3.17 2.80
N ALA A 104 12.31 4.41 3.13
CA ALA A 104 12.55 4.94 4.48
C ALA A 104 11.83 4.11 5.56
N VAL A 105 10.58 3.71 5.29
CA VAL A 105 9.85 2.81 6.19
C VAL A 105 10.50 1.42 6.23
N ALA A 106 10.87 0.84 5.09
CA ALA A 106 11.51 -0.47 5.02
C ALA A 106 12.86 -0.51 5.75
N GLU A 107 13.68 0.52 5.62
CA GLU A 107 14.97 0.66 6.31
C GLU A 107 14.79 0.70 7.83
N ALA A 108 13.83 1.51 8.31
CA ALA A 108 13.46 1.55 9.72
C ALA A 108 12.96 0.19 10.24
N TRP A 109 12.23 -0.55 9.40
CA TRP A 109 11.68 -1.87 9.71
C TRP A 109 12.76 -2.96 9.76
N ALA A 110 13.78 -2.86 8.91
CA ALA A 110 14.87 -3.83 8.81
C ALA A 110 15.89 -3.70 9.95
N ALA A 111 16.06 -2.48 10.49
CA ALA A 111 16.94 -2.20 11.61
C ALA A 111 16.21 -1.39 12.69
N PRO A 112 15.21 -1.97 13.37
CA PRO A 112 14.42 -1.25 14.36
C PRO A 112 15.25 -0.95 15.62
N ASP A 113 15.08 0.24 16.16
CA ASP A 113 15.58 0.58 17.49
C ASP A 113 14.72 -0.04 18.61
N ASP A 114 15.15 0.11 19.86
CA ASP A 114 14.48 -0.46 21.05
C ASP A 114 13.01 -0.01 21.21
N THR A 115 12.62 1.12 20.60
CA THR A 115 11.23 1.61 20.64
C THR A 115 10.39 0.98 19.53
N LEU A 116 10.93 0.89 18.31
CA LEU A 116 10.20 0.35 17.16
C LEU A 116 10.11 -1.18 17.19
N ALA A 117 11.16 -1.86 17.66
CA ALA A 117 11.26 -3.33 17.65
C ALA A 117 10.05 -4.05 18.25
N PRO A 118 9.55 -3.71 19.46
CA PRO A 118 8.37 -4.37 20.01
C PRO A 118 7.08 -4.07 19.23
N LEU A 119 6.98 -2.92 18.55
CA LEU A 119 5.77 -2.51 17.82
C LEU A 119 5.60 -3.23 16.48
N ILE A 120 6.70 -3.72 15.91
CA ILE A 120 6.72 -4.36 14.59
C ILE A 120 6.88 -5.88 14.66
N GLN A 121 6.88 -6.44 15.87
CA GLN A 121 6.98 -7.88 16.09
C GLN A 121 5.81 -8.60 15.40
N GLY A 122 6.11 -9.62 14.60
CA GLY A 122 5.11 -10.35 13.80
C GLY A 122 4.84 -9.77 12.42
N TYR A 123 5.40 -8.60 12.08
CA TYR A 123 5.21 -7.92 10.80
C TYR A 123 6.47 -7.92 9.93
N ALA A 124 7.30 -8.96 10.03
CA ALA A 124 8.60 -9.04 9.34
C ALA A 124 8.48 -8.98 7.80
N HIS A 125 7.32 -9.37 7.25
CA HIS A 125 7.06 -9.40 5.81
C HIS A 125 6.79 -8.00 5.22
N LEU A 126 6.57 -6.96 6.03
CA LEU A 126 6.27 -5.62 5.49
C LEU A 126 7.46 -5.01 4.76
N ALA A 127 8.68 -5.10 5.32
CA ALA A 127 9.85 -4.44 4.76
C ALA A 127 10.19 -4.93 3.33
N PRO A 128 10.25 -6.25 3.06
CA PRO A 128 10.47 -6.74 1.69
C PRO A 128 9.41 -6.25 0.69
N ARG A 129 8.12 -6.25 1.08
CA ARG A 129 7.02 -5.77 0.21
C ARG A 129 7.14 -4.27 -0.09
N LEU A 130 7.57 -3.47 0.88
CA LEU A 130 7.83 -2.04 0.67
C LEU A 130 9.02 -1.78 -0.26
N LEU A 131 10.06 -2.62 -0.22
CA LEU A 131 11.20 -2.52 -1.14
C LEU A 131 10.79 -2.89 -2.58
N GLU A 132 9.95 -3.90 -2.75
CA GLU A 132 9.38 -4.24 -4.06
C GLU A 132 8.49 -3.12 -4.60
N LEU A 133 7.64 -2.52 -3.75
CA LEU A 133 6.86 -1.33 -4.11
C LEU A 133 7.79 -0.17 -4.53
N ALA A 134 8.88 0.06 -3.80
CA ALA A 134 9.86 1.08 -4.17
C ALA A 134 10.52 0.79 -5.53
N ALA A 135 10.88 -0.46 -5.81
CA ALA A 135 11.45 -0.85 -7.10
C ALA A 135 10.46 -0.70 -8.27
N MET A 136 9.17 -1.00 -8.06
CA MET A 136 8.11 -0.68 -9.03
C MET A 136 8.02 0.82 -9.29
N CYS A 137 8.13 1.64 -8.23
CA CYS A 137 8.11 3.09 -8.35
C CYS A 137 9.37 3.66 -9.04
N ASP A 138 10.54 3.05 -8.86
CA ASP A 138 11.75 3.43 -9.61
C ASP A 138 11.59 3.16 -11.10
N TRP A 139 11.04 2.00 -11.44
CA TRP A 139 10.76 1.64 -12.82
C TRP A 139 9.78 2.64 -13.48
N ALA A 140 8.77 3.10 -12.74
CA ALA A 140 7.83 4.12 -13.18
C ALA A 140 8.49 5.50 -13.29
N THR A 141 9.34 5.88 -12.32
CA THR A 141 10.08 7.15 -12.33
C THR A 141 11.00 7.26 -13.55
N ALA A 142 11.68 6.17 -13.93
CA ALA A 142 12.52 6.12 -15.13
C ALA A 142 11.75 6.35 -16.45
N ARG A 143 10.42 6.30 -16.40
CA ARG A 143 9.49 6.49 -17.53
C ARG A 143 8.63 7.75 -17.40
N ASP A 144 8.95 8.62 -16.45
CA ASP A 144 8.14 9.81 -16.11
C ASP A 144 6.65 9.46 -15.83
N ALA A 145 6.41 8.26 -15.30
CA ALA A 145 5.08 7.78 -14.98
C ALA A 145 4.72 8.07 -13.52
N ARG A 146 3.44 8.41 -13.32
CA ARG A 146 2.79 8.46 -12.01
C ARG A 146 2.41 7.05 -11.60
N VAL A 147 2.23 6.87 -10.29
CA VAL A 147 1.81 5.60 -9.68
C VAL A 147 0.53 5.81 -8.89
N ARG A 148 -0.29 4.76 -8.81
CA ARG A 148 -1.44 4.68 -7.91
C ARG A 148 -1.49 3.32 -7.24
N MET A 149 -1.80 3.29 -5.96
CA MET A 149 -2.08 2.07 -5.20
C MET A 149 -3.58 1.90 -5.06
N THR A 150 -4.10 0.72 -5.40
CA THR A 150 -5.53 0.42 -5.24
C THR A 150 -5.74 -0.97 -4.65
N PHE A 151 -6.91 -1.21 -4.06
CA PHE A 151 -7.22 -2.49 -3.42
C PHE A 151 -8.65 -2.97 -3.70
N LEU A 152 -8.90 -4.24 -3.39
CA LEU A 152 -10.22 -4.86 -3.34
C LEU A 152 -10.34 -5.66 -2.04
N LEU A 153 -11.37 -5.36 -1.23
CA LEU A 153 -11.62 -6.07 0.05
C LEU A 153 -12.42 -7.36 -0.13
N GLU A 154 -13.21 -7.47 -1.19
CA GLU A 154 -14.11 -8.60 -1.42
C GLU A 154 -13.59 -9.58 -2.49
N THR A 155 -13.84 -10.87 -2.27
CA THR A 155 -13.92 -11.86 -3.36
C THR A 155 -15.29 -11.67 -4.05
N PRO A 156 -15.41 -11.70 -5.39
CA PRO A 156 -16.66 -11.43 -6.11
C PRO A 156 -17.91 -12.20 -5.61
N GLU A 157 -17.72 -13.35 -4.97
CA GLU A 157 -18.77 -14.21 -4.40
C GLU A 157 -19.47 -13.61 -3.16
N ALA A 158 -18.85 -12.65 -2.46
CA ALA A 158 -19.45 -11.99 -1.30
C ALA A 158 -20.61 -11.05 -1.68
N ARG A 159 -20.58 -10.48 -2.89
CA ARG A 159 -21.59 -9.54 -3.39
C ARG A 159 -22.95 -10.16 -3.63
N THR A 160 -23.01 -11.46 -3.92
CA THR A 160 -24.26 -12.19 -4.13
C THR A 160 -25.07 -12.45 -2.85
N SER A 161 -24.55 -12.07 -1.68
CA SER A 161 -25.16 -12.42 -0.38
C SER A 161 -25.79 -11.26 0.39
N ARG A 162 -25.81 -10.01 -0.13
CA ARG A 162 -26.60 -8.94 0.52
C ARG A 162 -28.09 -9.26 0.34
N PRO A 163 -28.85 -9.55 1.42
CA PRO A 163 -30.30 -9.67 1.32
C PRO A 163 -30.85 -8.30 0.94
N ALA A 164 -31.75 -8.27 -0.04
CA ALA A 164 -32.49 -7.06 -0.36
C ALA A 164 -33.42 -6.71 0.83
N GLY A 165 -33.14 -5.58 1.48
CA GLY A 165 -34.11 -4.85 2.28
C GLY A 165 -33.99 -5.01 3.80
N TYR A 166 -33.84 -3.85 4.46
CA TYR A 166 -34.72 -3.42 5.54
C TYR A 166 -35.05 -1.94 5.34
#